data_AF-A0A1H8B846-F1
#
_entry.id   AF-A0A1H8B846-F1
#
_cell.length_a   1.000
_cell.length_b   1.000
_cell.length_c   1.000
_cell.angle_alpha   90.00
_cell.angle_beta   90.00
_cell.angle_gamma   90.00
#
_symmetry.space_group_name_H-M   'P 1'
#
loop_
_entity.id
_entity.type
_entity.pdbx_description
1 polymer ?
#
loop_
_entity_poly.entity_id
_entity_poly.type
_entity_poly.pdbx_seq_one_letter_code
_entity_poly.pdbx_strand_id
1 'polypeptide(L)'
;MGHYPWLRIAGCAVIAGTDDLLALFTEAERHHVPRPQREDEADEADDWWFGYRSTPRALRDRLQAQGMTADQARYDLEQELARWSRPDPGPPDGWKGPVPSAEDVLEMITKSIALPYDLRGALLDDGFLDTVFIRMSRRTMLRLLVDRAPEAAVVDLDLSQLTGGCCFPYDMDKARAADARGEQLSAGRELSPLLVLTEGATDARLLTKAMRVTHPHLSGFVSFLDFDLPASGRPEGGVSALAKTTTTFIAAGVANRFIALADNDRPAHQALAKLKAKGVPGHCRILHYPPLQLLAAYPTLPPGASAPVPADVNGSAGTLELYLGRDILTGPDGRLVPLPLNAAGAGGFASKDKKAMQDRFERKCDAALAAAGTDPEGDWSAVRAIIDVILHAFDQPPA
;
A
#
# COMPACT_ATOMS: atom_id res chain seq x y z
N MET A 1 36.23 -1.94 11.21
CA MET A 1 34.90 -1.37 10.94
C MET A 1 34.02 -2.51 10.43
N GLY A 2 32.83 -2.69 10.98
CA GLY A 2 31.89 -3.67 10.42
C GLY A 2 31.34 -3.17 9.08
N HIS A 3 31.01 -4.11 8.18
CA HIS A 3 30.30 -3.82 6.94
C HIS A 3 28.81 -3.81 7.24
N TYR A 4 28.14 -2.67 7.07
CA TYR A 4 26.71 -2.53 7.38
C TYR A 4 25.92 -1.98 6.18
N PRO A 5 24.66 -2.41 5.99
CA PRO A 5 23.74 -1.76 5.08
C PRO A 5 23.26 -0.42 5.65
N TRP A 6 22.91 0.51 4.77
CA TRP A 6 22.42 1.83 5.16
C TRP A 6 21.15 2.19 4.40
N LEU A 7 20.09 2.55 5.12
CA LEU A 7 18.94 3.20 4.52
C LEU A 7 19.17 4.72 4.47
N ARG A 8 19.01 5.32 3.30
CA ARG A 8 19.15 6.74 3.05
C ARG A 8 17.83 7.33 2.58
N ILE A 9 17.42 8.48 3.12
CA ILE A 9 16.20 9.21 2.74
C ILE A 9 16.61 10.61 2.33
N ALA A 10 16.26 11.04 1.12
CA ALA A 10 16.66 12.35 0.57
C ALA A 10 18.18 12.62 0.62
N GLY A 11 19.01 11.58 0.54
CA GLY A 11 20.47 11.67 0.62
C GLY A 11 21.06 11.58 2.04
N CYS A 12 20.23 11.70 3.09
CA CYS A 12 20.58 11.50 4.50
C CYS A 12 20.65 10.02 4.84
N ALA A 13 21.73 9.51 5.47
CA ALA A 13 21.70 8.16 6.04
C ALA A 13 20.94 8.18 7.36
N VAL A 14 19.99 7.24 7.53
CA VAL A 14 19.03 7.31 8.64
C VAL A 14 18.95 6.02 9.47
N ILE A 15 19.17 4.83 8.88
CA ILE A 15 19.01 3.57 9.63
C ILE A 15 20.05 2.53 9.18
N ALA A 16 20.67 1.82 10.13
CA ALA A 16 21.51 0.66 9.88
C ALA A 16 20.75 -0.67 10.13
N GLY A 17 20.86 -1.63 9.21
CA GLY A 17 20.29 -2.99 9.31
C GLY A 17 19.68 -3.54 8.01
N THR A 18 19.85 -4.85 7.72
CA THR A 18 19.49 -5.46 6.43
C THR A 18 18.06 -6.00 6.41
N ASP A 19 17.76 -7.03 7.19
CA ASP A 19 16.72 -7.99 6.80
C ASP A 19 15.31 -7.47 7.02
N ASP A 20 15.11 -6.66 8.08
CA ASP A 20 13.80 -6.11 8.41
C ASP A 20 13.31 -5.10 7.35
N LEU A 21 14.22 -4.22 6.92
CA LEU A 21 13.94 -3.14 5.97
C LEU A 21 13.99 -3.62 4.53
N LEU A 22 14.86 -4.59 4.20
CA LEU A 22 14.98 -5.15 2.86
C LEU A 22 13.66 -5.74 2.35
N ALA A 23 12.86 -6.32 3.24
CA ALA A 23 11.55 -6.85 2.90
C ALA A 23 10.53 -5.78 2.43
N LEU A 24 10.78 -4.49 2.72
CA LEU A 24 9.95 -3.37 2.27
C LEU A 24 10.24 -2.96 0.83
N PHE A 25 11.29 -3.49 0.17
CA PHE A 25 11.64 -3.18 -1.21
C PHE A 25 11.17 -4.28 -2.15
N THR A 26 11.01 -4.00 -3.44
CA THR A 26 10.68 -5.02 -4.46
C THR A 26 11.91 -5.34 -5.32
N GLU A 27 11.97 -6.52 -5.94
CA GLU A 27 13.10 -6.87 -6.80
C GLU A 27 13.23 -5.95 -8.02
N ALA A 28 12.12 -5.36 -8.47
CA ALA A 28 12.11 -4.37 -9.54
C ALA A 28 12.85 -3.06 -9.16
N GLU A 29 13.05 -2.82 -7.87
CA GLU A 29 13.75 -1.65 -7.33
C GLU A 29 15.24 -1.91 -7.09
N ARG A 30 15.74 -3.09 -7.46
CA ARG A 30 17.15 -3.44 -7.32
C ARG A 30 17.98 -2.74 -8.40
N HIS A 31 19.08 -2.12 -7.99
CA HIS A 31 19.96 -1.40 -8.89
C HIS A 31 21.42 -1.82 -8.69
N HIS A 32 22.14 -1.79 -9.80
CA HIS A 32 23.59 -1.91 -9.87
C HIS A 32 24.10 -0.81 -10.79
N VAL A 33 24.59 0.29 -10.22
CA VAL A 33 25.03 1.48 -10.98
C VAL A 33 26.41 1.93 -10.52
N PRO A 34 27.25 2.50 -11.39
CA PRO A 34 28.50 3.12 -10.98
C PRO A 34 28.24 4.21 -9.93
N ARG A 35 29.03 4.28 -8.85
CA ARG A 35 28.90 5.34 -7.84
C ARG A 35 29.22 6.68 -8.51
N PRO A 36 28.42 7.74 -8.31
CA PRO A 36 28.76 9.05 -8.83
C PRO A 36 30.10 9.51 -8.24
N GLN A 37 31.05 9.88 -9.11
CA GLN A 37 32.37 10.37 -8.72
C GLN A 37 32.22 11.55 -7.74
N ARG A 38 32.85 11.43 -6.56
CA ARG A 38 33.06 12.58 -5.67
C ARG A 38 34.28 13.34 -6.14
N GLU A 39 34.21 14.67 -6.12
CA GLU A 39 35.29 15.56 -6.59
C GLU A 39 36.64 15.39 -5.83
N ASP A 40 36.65 14.66 -4.70
CA ASP A 40 37.81 14.53 -3.80
C ASP A 40 38.38 13.10 -3.67
N GLU A 41 37.85 12.08 -4.37
CA GLU A 41 38.34 10.70 -4.27
C GLU A 41 39.02 10.27 -5.58
N ALA A 42 40.34 10.09 -5.53
CA ALA A 42 41.16 9.73 -6.68
C ALA A 42 40.81 8.34 -7.23
N ASP A 43 40.55 8.28 -8.54
CA ASP A 43 40.59 7.13 -9.46
C ASP A 43 40.65 5.71 -8.85
N GLU A 44 39.55 5.26 -8.24
CA GLU A 44 39.24 3.82 -8.15
C GLU A 44 38.17 3.49 -9.18
N ALA A 45 38.59 2.89 -10.29
CA ALA A 45 37.78 2.61 -11.47
C ALA A 45 36.67 1.54 -11.29
N ASP A 46 36.36 1.15 -10.04
CA ASP A 46 35.41 0.07 -9.71
C ASP A 46 34.55 0.39 -8.47
N ASP A 47 34.20 1.66 -8.24
CA ASP A 47 33.26 2.00 -7.17
C ASP A 47 31.80 1.89 -7.66
N TRP A 48 31.12 0.79 -7.33
CA TRP A 48 29.73 0.51 -7.74
C TRP A 48 28.77 0.67 -6.56
N TRP A 49 27.63 1.32 -6.80
CA TRP A 49 26.47 1.32 -5.91
C TRP A 49 25.58 0.10 -6.17
N PHE A 50 25.36 -0.71 -5.13
CA PHE A 50 24.45 -1.84 -5.14
C PHE A 50 23.44 -1.69 -4.02
N GLY A 51 22.16 -1.80 -4.36
CA GLY A 51 21.10 -1.58 -3.39
C GLY A 51 19.71 -1.58 -3.99
N TYR A 52 18.75 -1.11 -3.20
CA TYR A 52 17.36 -0.94 -3.62
C TYR A 52 16.97 0.54 -3.55
N ARG A 53 16.27 1.02 -4.57
CA ARG A 53 15.84 2.42 -4.66
C ARG A 53 14.32 2.51 -4.75
N SER A 54 13.71 3.27 -3.86
CA SER A 54 12.26 3.49 -3.82
C SER A 54 11.93 4.97 -3.59
N THR A 55 10.64 5.26 -3.44
CA THR A 55 10.13 6.60 -3.11
C THR A 55 9.50 6.61 -1.71
N PRO A 56 9.47 7.76 -1.01
CA PRO A 56 8.77 7.89 0.26
C PRO A 56 7.31 7.46 0.17
N ARG A 57 6.61 7.82 -0.91
CA ARG A 57 5.24 7.37 -1.17
C ARG A 57 5.13 5.85 -1.22
N ALA A 58 5.98 5.18 -2.00
CA ALA A 58 5.91 3.73 -2.13
C ALA A 58 6.13 3.01 -0.79
N LEU A 59 7.11 3.47 0.01
CA LEU A 59 7.36 2.89 1.32
C LEU A 59 6.24 3.19 2.33
N ARG A 60 5.65 4.39 2.31
CA ARG A 60 4.46 4.70 3.12
C ARG A 60 3.31 3.76 2.81
N ASP A 61 2.98 3.56 1.54
CA ASP A 61 1.88 2.68 1.14
C ASP A 61 2.14 1.22 1.55
N ARG A 62 3.39 0.76 1.49
CA ARG A 62 3.77 -0.60 1.94
C ARG A 62 3.68 -0.75 3.46
N LEU A 63 4.18 0.22 4.20
CA LEU A 63 4.05 0.27 5.67
C LEU A 63 2.58 0.34 6.08
N GLN A 64 1.78 1.14 5.37
CA GLN A 64 0.34 1.25 5.53
C GLN A 64 -0.36 -0.10 5.30
N ALA A 65 -0.05 -0.82 4.22
CA ALA A 65 -0.56 -2.16 3.96
C ALA A 65 -0.12 -3.17 5.04
N GLN A 66 1.06 -2.97 5.64
CA GLN A 66 1.56 -3.69 6.82
C GLN A 66 1.01 -3.17 8.16
N GLY A 67 0.10 -2.18 8.13
CA GLY A 67 -0.61 -1.60 9.27
C GLY A 67 0.24 -0.74 10.20
N MET A 68 1.40 -0.33 9.72
CA MET A 68 2.20 0.74 10.30
C MET A 68 1.67 2.07 9.74
N THR A 69 0.52 2.50 10.26
CA THR A 69 -0.16 3.73 9.85
C THR A 69 0.53 4.96 10.43
N ALA A 70 0.30 6.14 9.84
CA ALA A 70 0.84 7.40 10.37
C ALA A 70 0.37 7.65 11.81
N ASP A 71 -0.92 7.45 12.07
CA ASP A 71 -1.51 7.64 13.40
C ASP A 71 -0.92 6.67 14.43
N GLN A 72 -0.73 5.41 14.06
CA GLN A 72 -0.11 4.43 14.96
C GLN A 72 1.34 4.81 15.25
N ALA A 73 2.10 5.23 14.23
CA ALA A 73 3.49 5.63 14.43
C ALA A 73 3.63 6.87 15.30
N ARG A 74 2.72 7.85 15.13
CA ARG A 74 2.64 9.02 16.00
C ARG A 74 2.24 8.64 17.43
N TYR A 75 1.24 7.78 17.58
CA TYR A 75 0.81 7.29 18.89
C TYR A 75 1.96 6.58 19.61
N ASP A 76 2.71 5.71 18.93
CA ASP A 76 3.87 5.02 19.50
C ASP A 76 4.93 6.02 19.97
N LEU A 77 5.23 7.06 19.16
CA LEU A 77 6.13 8.15 19.55
C LEU A 77 5.63 8.87 20.81
N GLU A 78 4.36 9.26 20.85
CA GLU A 78 3.76 9.94 22.00
C GLU A 78 3.80 9.07 23.26
N GLN A 79 3.55 7.77 23.14
CA GLN A 79 3.67 6.82 24.25
C GLN A 79 5.11 6.67 24.74
N GLU A 80 6.10 6.60 23.85
CA GLU A 80 7.50 6.53 24.25
C GLU A 80 7.95 7.82 24.96
N LEU A 81 7.57 9.00 24.45
CA LEU A 81 7.86 10.27 25.11
C LEU A 81 7.15 10.39 26.47
N ALA A 82 5.91 9.91 26.59
CA ALA A 82 5.20 9.88 27.87
C ALA A 82 5.91 9.00 28.91
N ARG A 83 6.58 7.91 28.50
CA ARG A 83 7.37 7.06 29.39
C ARG A 83 8.58 7.77 29.98
N TRP A 84 9.15 8.75 29.26
CA TRP A 84 10.29 9.53 29.76
C TRP A 84 9.92 10.36 30.99
N SER A 85 8.64 10.66 31.19
CA SER A 85 8.15 11.38 32.38
C SER A 85 8.05 10.49 33.63
N ARG A 86 8.30 9.18 33.52
CA ARG A 86 8.24 8.22 34.64
C ARG A 86 9.64 7.93 35.18
N PRO A 87 9.81 7.55 36.46
CA PRO A 87 11.13 7.26 37.02
C PRO A 87 11.80 5.99 36.45
N ASP A 88 11.02 5.05 35.93
CA ASP A 88 11.48 3.75 35.42
C ASP A 88 10.63 3.37 34.20
N PRO A 89 11.21 3.22 32.99
CA PRO A 89 12.64 3.30 32.66
C PRO A 89 13.19 4.72 32.47
N GLY A 90 12.39 5.78 32.70
CA GLY A 90 12.84 7.17 32.53
C GLY A 90 13.24 7.52 31.09
N PRO A 91 13.80 8.71 30.88
CA PRO A 91 14.44 9.02 29.60
C PRO A 91 15.68 8.12 29.41
N PRO A 92 16.13 7.86 28.17
CA PRO A 92 17.32 7.05 27.94
C PRO A 92 18.58 7.70 28.52
N ASP A 93 19.58 6.85 28.81
CA ASP A 93 20.82 7.26 29.46
C ASP A 93 21.51 8.40 28.70
N GLY A 94 21.82 9.49 29.41
CA GLY A 94 22.48 10.67 28.84
C GLY A 94 21.55 11.86 28.57
N TRP A 95 20.22 11.68 28.60
CA TRP A 95 19.27 12.78 28.44
C TRP A 95 19.23 13.69 29.68
N LYS A 96 19.44 15.01 29.48
CA LYS A 96 19.44 16.02 30.57
C LYS A 96 18.42 17.15 30.38
N GLY A 97 17.65 17.13 29.28
CA GLY A 97 16.69 18.18 28.92
C GLY A 97 15.25 17.89 29.38
N PRO A 98 14.31 18.83 29.15
CA PRO A 98 12.87 18.56 29.30
C PRO A 98 12.44 17.48 28.31
N VAL A 99 11.39 16.71 28.63
CA VAL A 99 10.82 15.74 27.68
C VAL A 99 10.25 16.51 26.48
N PRO A 100 10.68 16.22 25.25
CA PRO A 100 10.18 16.90 24.06
C PRO A 100 8.74 16.48 23.76
N SER A 101 7.97 17.33 23.08
CA SER A 101 6.69 16.92 22.51
C SER A 101 6.90 16.10 21.24
N ALA A 102 5.89 15.33 20.83
CA ALA A 102 5.95 14.61 19.56
C ALA A 102 6.13 15.55 18.36
N GLU A 103 5.58 16.76 18.41
CA GLU A 103 5.76 17.72 17.31
C GLU A 103 7.19 18.26 17.24
N ASP A 104 7.86 18.46 18.39
CA ASP A 104 9.28 18.86 18.42
C ASP A 104 10.15 17.81 17.74
N VAL A 105 9.91 16.52 18.04
CA VAL A 105 10.63 15.41 17.41
C VAL A 105 10.37 15.39 15.90
N LEU A 106 9.12 15.55 15.48
CA LEU A 106 8.74 15.51 14.07
C LEU A 106 9.28 16.70 13.27
N GLU A 107 9.30 17.91 13.85
CA GLU A 107 9.93 19.08 13.24
C GLU A 107 11.43 18.87 13.07
N MET A 108 12.06 18.25 14.07
CA MET A 108 13.49 17.94 13.99
C MET A 108 13.78 16.87 12.94
N ILE A 109 12.95 15.82 12.81
CA ILE A 109 13.03 14.89 11.68
C ILE A 109 12.99 15.65 10.34
N THR A 110 12.04 16.58 10.18
CA THR A 110 11.93 17.39 8.95
C THR A 110 13.21 18.20 8.69
N LYS A 111 13.81 18.81 9.72
CA LYS A 111 15.09 19.54 9.60
C LYS A 111 16.23 18.60 9.23
N SER A 112 16.34 17.45 9.89
CA SER A 112 17.40 16.48 9.67
C SER A 112 17.36 15.89 8.26
N ILE A 113 16.18 15.58 7.72
CA ILE A 113 16.03 15.06 6.34
C ILE A 113 16.46 16.10 5.28
N ALA A 114 16.46 17.39 5.61
CA ALA A 114 16.84 18.47 4.70
C ALA A 114 18.35 18.76 4.67
N LEU A 115 19.16 18.15 5.54
CA LEU A 115 20.61 18.42 5.66
C LEU A 115 21.44 17.44 4.79
N PRO A 116 22.53 17.88 4.14
CA PRO A 116 23.45 16.96 3.46
C PRO A 116 24.11 16.00 4.45
N TYR A 117 24.22 14.72 4.10
CA TYR A 117 24.88 13.71 4.94
C TYR A 117 26.40 13.94 5.06
N ASP A 118 26.93 13.92 6.29
CA ASP A 118 28.37 13.84 6.59
C ASP A 118 28.73 12.45 7.11
N LEU A 119 29.56 11.70 6.36
CA LEU A 119 30.08 10.38 6.73
C LEU A 119 30.93 10.37 8.01
N ARG A 120 31.44 11.52 8.45
CA ARG A 120 32.27 11.64 9.66
C ARG A 120 31.44 11.96 10.91
N GLY A 121 30.23 12.48 10.73
CA GLY A 121 29.25 12.74 11.78
C GLY A 121 28.08 11.79 11.62
N ALA A 122 28.24 10.55 12.09
CA ALA A 122 27.07 9.72 12.31
C ALA A 122 26.17 10.48 13.29
N LEU A 123 24.99 10.87 12.79
CA LEU A 123 23.81 11.41 13.50
C LEU A 123 23.53 12.90 13.27
N LEU A 124 22.31 13.13 12.79
CA LEU A 124 21.77 14.38 12.26
C LEU A 124 21.24 15.35 13.34
N ASP A 125 21.67 15.15 14.57
CA ASP A 125 21.48 16.03 15.74
C ASP A 125 22.51 15.59 16.80
N ASP A 126 22.61 16.30 17.92
CA ASP A 126 23.56 15.98 19.02
C ASP A 126 23.28 14.60 19.73
N GLY A 127 22.72 13.60 19.02
CA GLY A 127 22.37 12.27 19.49
C GLY A 127 20.90 12.14 19.95
N PHE A 128 20.08 13.17 19.74
CA PHE A 128 18.68 13.21 20.17
C PHE A 128 17.83 12.17 19.43
N LEU A 129 17.82 12.13 18.09
CA LEU A 129 16.95 11.24 17.33
C LEU A 129 17.32 9.80 17.61
N ASP A 130 18.61 9.53 17.78
CA ASP A 130 19.10 8.23 18.23
C ASP A 130 18.59 7.85 19.60
N THR A 131 18.58 8.80 20.53
CA THR A 131 18.04 8.62 21.88
C THR A 131 16.54 8.28 21.82
N VAL A 132 15.78 8.95 20.95
CA VAL A 132 14.34 8.65 20.76
C VAL A 132 14.15 7.29 20.09
N PHE A 133 14.86 7.03 18.99
CA PHE A 133 14.66 5.86 18.15
C PHE A 133 15.21 4.56 18.72
N ILE A 134 16.18 4.59 19.64
CA ILE A 134 16.75 3.37 20.25
C ILE A 134 15.70 2.50 20.96
N ARG A 135 14.59 3.10 21.41
CA ARG A 135 13.47 2.40 22.07
C ARG A 135 12.28 2.14 21.16
N MET A 136 12.35 2.53 19.89
CA MET A 136 11.27 2.38 18.92
C MET A 136 11.54 1.24 17.95
N SER A 137 10.48 0.68 17.35
CA SER A 137 10.67 -0.29 16.28
C SER A 137 11.25 0.40 15.04
N ARG A 138 12.09 -0.33 14.27
CA ARG A 138 12.69 0.20 13.03
C ARG A 138 11.64 0.63 12.01
N ARG A 139 10.50 -0.05 11.94
CA ARG A 139 9.38 0.30 11.06
C ARG A 139 8.65 1.55 11.52
N THR A 140 8.45 1.73 12.83
CA THR A 140 7.85 2.96 13.38
C THR A 140 8.76 4.15 13.08
N MET A 141 10.07 4.02 13.36
CA MET A 141 11.07 5.02 12.98
C MET A 141 11.01 5.31 11.48
N LEU A 142 11.07 4.28 10.63
CA LEU A 142 10.99 4.46 9.18
C LEU A 142 9.72 5.20 8.77
N ARG A 143 8.55 4.83 9.33
CA ARG A 143 7.27 5.45 9.03
C ARG A 143 7.30 6.96 9.32
N LEU A 144 7.78 7.34 10.51
CA LEU A 144 7.92 8.76 10.90
C LEU A 144 8.85 9.54 9.96
N LEU A 145 9.94 8.91 9.50
CA LEU A 145 10.89 9.51 8.57
C LEU A 145 10.29 9.70 7.17
N VAL A 146 9.68 8.66 6.59
CA VAL A 146 9.11 8.75 5.23
C VAL A 146 7.85 9.63 5.17
N ASP A 147 7.11 9.78 6.27
CA ASP A 147 5.98 10.71 6.38
C ASP A 147 6.44 12.18 6.33
N ARG A 148 7.67 12.48 6.73
CA ARG A 148 8.25 13.83 6.70
C ARG A 148 9.17 14.08 5.50
N ALA A 149 9.46 13.06 4.70
CA ALA A 149 10.30 13.18 3.51
C ALA A 149 9.55 13.87 2.36
N PRO A 150 10.21 14.72 1.55
CA PRO A 150 9.60 15.30 0.35
C PRO A 150 9.12 14.21 -0.64
N GLU A 151 7.99 14.41 -1.30
CA GLU A 151 7.43 13.44 -2.28
C GLU A 151 8.42 13.08 -3.41
N ALA A 152 9.21 14.06 -3.84
CA ALA A 152 10.21 13.91 -4.90
C ALA A 152 11.54 13.29 -4.41
N ALA A 153 11.68 13.04 -3.11
CA ALA A 153 12.88 12.43 -2.56
C ALA A 153 13.00 10.96 -2.97
N VAL A 154 14.22 10.45 -2.82
CA VAL A 154 14.55 9.05 -3.06
C VAL A 154 14.87 8.38 -1.72
N VAL A 155 14.49 7.11 -1.59
CA VAL A 155 14.89 6.25 -0.47
C VAL A 155 15.75 5.11 -0.98
N ASP A 156 17.00 5.08 -0.56
CA ASP A 156 18.02 4.12 -1.01
C ASP A 156 18.40 3.19 0.14
N LEU A 157 18.24 1.88 -0.04
CA LEU A 157 18.87 0.86 0.80
C LEU A 157 20.20 0.47 0.16
N ASP A 158 21.29 1.06 0.65
CA ASP A 158 22.65 0.81 0.22
C ASP A 158 23.21 -0.47 0.84
N LEU A 159 23.60 -1.41 -0.03
CA LEU A 159 24.18 -2.70 0.29
C LEU A 159 25.63 -2.83 -0.20
N SER A 160 26.23 -1.77 -0.75
CA SER A 160 27.58 -1.81 -1.37
C SER A 160 28.66 -2.27 -0.38
N GLN A 161 28.54 -1.95 0.91
CA GLN A 161 29.53 -2.42 1.88
C GLN A 161 29.51 -3.94 2.08
N LEU A 162 28.40 -4.61 1.71
CA LEU A 162 28.26 -6.06 1.83
C LEU A 162 28.83 -6.79 0.60
N THR A 163 29.00 -6.13 -0.54
CA THR A 163 29.47 -6.76 -1.78
C THR A 163 31.00 -6.89 -1.84
N GLY A 164 31.75 -6.05 -1.11
CA GLY A 164 33.21 -6.00 -1.17
C GLY A 164 33.99 -6.74 -0.07
N GLY A 165 33.35 -7.48 0.83
CA GLY A 165 34.00 -8.03 2.04
C GLY A 165 34.54 -9.47 1.89
N CYS A 166 35.78 -9.71 2.34
CA CYS A 166 36.45 -11.03 2.33
C CYS A 166 35.82 -12.12 3.23
N CYS A 167 34.72 -11.81 3.94
CA CYS A 167 34.15 -12.69 4.97
C CYS A 167 32.78 -13.29 4.60
N PHE A 168 32.04 -12.71 3.64
CA PHE A 168 30.78 -13.27 3.16
C PHE A 168 30.58 -12.93 1.67
N PRO A 169 30.53 -13.92 0.76
CA PRO A 169 30.15 -13.65 -0.62
C PRO A 169 28.68 -13.24 -0.67
N TYR A 170 28.43 -11.94 -0.80
CA TYR A 170 27.08 -11.41 -0.97
C TYR A 170 26.66 -11.60 -2.42
N ASP A 171 25.91 -12.67 -2.68
CA ASP A 171 25.34 -12.94 -4.00
C ASP A 171 24.29 -11.88 -4.37
N MET A 172 24.63 -11.07 -5.37
CA MET A 172 23.86 -9.93 -5.88
C MET A 172 22.75 -10.34 -6.85
N ASP A 173 22.79 -11.57 -7.38
CA ASP A 173 21.81 -12.07 -8.34
C ASP A 173 20.58 -12.68 -7.66
N LYS A 174 20.71 -13.05 -6.38
CA LYS A 174 19.61 -13.57 -5.57
C LYS A 174 18.51 -12.52 -5.32
N ALA A 175 17.27 -12.99 -5.28
CA ALA A 175 16.08 -12.17 -5.02
C ALA A 175 15.92 -11.82 -3.53
N ARG A 176 16.85 -11.00 -3.01
CA ARG A 176 17.00 -10.79 -1.57
C ARG A 176 15.81 -10.13 -0.88
N ALA A 177 15.14 -9.18 -1.53
CA ALA A 177 13.95 -8.56 -0.98
C ALA A 177 12.76 -9.53 -0.96
N ALA A 178 12.63 -10.39 -1.98
CA ALA A 178 11.65 -11.47 -1.97
C ALA A 178 11.95 -12.52 -0.88
N ASP A 179 13.20 -12.93 -0.74
CA ASP A 179 13.64 -13.88 0.29
C ASP A 179 13.39 -13.31 1.70
N ALA A 180 13.79 -12.06 1.95
CA ALA A 180 13.57 -11.36 3.22
C ALA A 180 12.07 -11.28 3.57
N ARG A 181 11.20 -11.01 2.59
CA ARG A 181 9.74 -11.10 2.80
C ARG A 181 9.29 -12.51 3.13
N GLY A 182 9.76 -13.52 2.41
CA GLY A 182 9.39 -14.92 2.65
C GLY A 182 9.77 -15.39 4.06
N GLU A 183 10.97 -15.01 4.51
CA GLU A 183 11.44 -15.28 5.86
C GLU A 183 10.59 -14.56 6.91
N GLN A 184 10.25 -13.28 6.71
CA GLN A 184 9.37 -12.54 7.60
C GLN A 184 7.98 -13.16 7.72
N LEU A 185 7.38 -13.57 6.60
CA LEU A 185 6.09 -14.26 6.59
C LEU A 185 6.14 -15.58 7.36
N SER A 186 7.28 -16.25 7.32
CA SER A 186 7.51 -17.51 8.04
C SER A 186 7.78 -17.28 9.54
N ALA A 187 8.41 -16.16 9.90
CA ALA A 187 8.82 -15.83 11.25
C ALA A 187 7.75 -15.10 12.09
N GLY A 188 6.83 -14.36 11.47
CA GLY A 188 5.90 -13.51 12.22
C GLY A 188 4.66 -13.06 11.43
N ARG A 189 3.55 -12.93 12.16
CA ARG A 189 2.22 -12.64 11.61
C ARG A 189 2.00 -11.16 11.24
N GLU A 190 2.70 -10.26 11.94
CA GLU A 190 2.50 -8.81 11.88
C GLU A 190 2.85 -8.20 10.52
N LEU A 191 3.58 -8.94 9.67
CA LEU A 191 4.12 -8.48 8.39
C LEU A 191 3.47 -9.15 7.18
N SER A 192 2.37 -9.88 7.43
CA SER A 192 1.58 -10.51 6.38
C SER A 192 0.97 -9.47 5.45
N PRO A 193 0.81 -9.80 4.15
CA PRO A 193 0.11 -8.93 3.22
C PRO A 193 -1.33 -8.68 3.70
N LEU A 194 -1.83 -7.49 3.39
CA LEU A 194 -3.23 -7.14 3.57
C LEU A 194 -4.08 -7.97 2.62
N LEU A 195 -4.97 -8.80 3.17
CA LEU A 195 -5.85 -9.65 2.38
C LEU A 195 -7.12 -8.89 1.97
N VAL A 196 -7.53 -8.99 0.72
CA VAL A 196 -8.75 -8.37 0.21
C VAL A 196 -9.67 -9.47 -0.35
N LEU A 197 -10.83 -9.64 0.27
CA LEU A 197 -11.90 -10.51 -0.19
C LEU A 197 -12.83 -9.71 -1.09
N THR A 198 -13.10 -10.19 -2.29
CA THR A 198 -14.05 -9.57 -3.24
C THR A 198 -15.30 -10.41 -3.41
N GLU A 199 -16.32 -9.88 -4.08
CA GLU A 199 -17.56 -10.64 -4.34
C GLU A 199 -17.36 -11.81 -5.31
N GLY A 200 -16.51 -11.64 -6.32
CA GLY A 200 -16.19 -12.71 -7.26
C GLY A 200 -14.71 -12.79 -7.65
N ALA A 201 -14.33 -13.94 -8.21
CA ALA A 201 -13.02 -14.21 -8.79
C ALA A 201 -12.67 -13.23 -9.92
N THR A 202 -13.68 -12.78 -10.67
CA THR A 202 -13.48 -11.76 -11.71
C THR A 202 -12.98 -10.45 -11.11
N ASP A 203 -13.55 -10.02 -9.99
CA ASP A 203 -13.17 -8.77 -9.34
C ASP A 203 -11.75 -8.88 -8.77
N ALA A 204 -11.44 -9.96 -8.07
CA ALA A 204 -10.10 -10.24 -7.57
C ALA A 204 -9.06 -10.20 -8.71
N ARG A 205 -9.35 -10.87 -9.84
CA ARG A 205 -8.48 -10.93 -11.02
C ARG A 205 -8.26 -9.55 -11.64
N LEU A 206 -9.33 -8.80 -11.90
CA LEU A 206 -9.24 -7.49 -12.54
C LEU A 206 -8.59 -6.44 -11.64
N LEU A 207 -8.93 -6.41 -10.33
CA LEU A 207 -8.30 -5.50 -9.37
C LEU A 207 -6.83 -5.84 -9.14
N THR A 208 -6.46 -7.13 -9.07
CA THR A 208 -5.05 -7.53 -9.00
C THR A 208 -4.26 -7.00 -10.19
N LYS A 209 -4.80 -7.17 -11.40
CA LYS A 209 -4.15 -6.71 -12.63
C LYS A 209 -4.03 -5.19 -12.68
N ALA A 210 -5.09 -4.49 -12.31
CA ALA A 210 -5.13 -3.03 -12.28
C ALA A 210 -4.21 -2.44 -11.20
N MET A 211 -4.09 -3.09 -10.03
CA MET A 211 -3.15 -2.71 -8.98
C MET A 211 -1.71 -2.85 -9.47
N ARG A 212 -1.37 -3.92 -10.19
CA ARG A 212 -0.02 -4.07 -10.77
C ARG A 212 0.35 -2.98 -11.77
N VAL A 213 -0.65 -2.39 -12.44
CA VAL A 213 -0.47 -1.24 -13.33
C VAL A 213 -0.34 0.07 -12.55
N THR A 214 -1.28 0.33 -11.64
CA THR A 214 -1.43 1.64 -10.99
C THR A 214 -0.58 1.83 -9.74
N HIS A 215 -0.31 0.73 -9.03
CA HIS A 215 0.43 0.68 -7.76
C HIS A 215 1.37 -0.55 -7.77
N PRO A 216 2.30 -0.65 -8.74
CA PRO A 216 3.20 -1.80 -8.85
C PRO A 216 3.97 -2.07 -7.57
N HIS A 217 4.28 -1.02 -6.80
CA HIS A 217 4.98 -1.08 -5.52
C HIS A 217 4.22 -1.84 -4.41
N LEU A 218 2.91 -2.05 -4.54
CA LEU A 218 2.10 -2.81 -3.60
C LEU A 218 2.07 -4.32 -3.88
N SER A 219 2.72 -4.76 -4.96
CA SER A 219 2.83 -6.18 -5.29
C SER A 219 3.55 -6.93 -4.16
N GLY A 220 2.86 -7.90 -3.56
CA GLY A 220 3.38 -8.65 -2.39
C GLY A 220 3.01 -8.05 -1.04
N PHE A 221 2.40 -6.85 -1.00
CA PHE A 221 1.91 -6.20 0.22
C PHE A 221 0.39 -6.20 0.33
N VAL A 222 -0.31 -6.21 -0.80
CA VAL A 222 -1.77 -6.39 -0.88
C VAL A 222 -2.08 -7.63 -1.72
N SER A 223 -2.97 -8.49 -1.23
CA SER A 223 -3.35 -9.74 -1.88
C SER A 223 -4.86 -9.84 -2.01
N PHE A 224 -5.37 -9.80 -3.23
CA PHE A 224 -6.77 -10.15 -3.50
C PHE A 224 -6.89 -11.66 -3.48
N LEU A 225 -7.71 -12.18 -2.58
CA LEU A 225 -7.94 -13.62 -2.47
C LEU A 225 -8.89 -14.06 -3.58
N ASP A 226 -8.37 -14.92 -4.45
CA ASP A 226 -9.16 -15.66 -5.41
C ASP A 226 -9.51 -17.03 -4.81
N PHE A 227 -10.80 -17.30 -4.66
CA PHE A 227 -11.30 -18.57 -4.13
C PHE A 227 -11.40 -19.67 -5.20
N ASP A 228 -10.98 -19.41 -6.45
CA ASP A 228 -10.78 -20.45 -7.48
C ASP A 228 -9.56 -21.35 -7.18
N LEU A 229 -9.48 -21.90 -5.96
CA LEU A 229 -8.59 -23.01 -5.66
C LEU A 229 -9.14 -24.26 -6.37
N PRO A 230 -8.33 -24.97 -7.19
CA PRO A 230 -8.76 -26.16 -7.94
C PRO A 230 -9.35 -27.29 -7.06
N ALA A 231 -9.10 -27.25 -5.75
CA ALA A 231 -9.55 -28.24 -4.76
C ALA A 231 -10.93 -27.92 -4.14
N SER A 232 -11.43 -26.70 -4.28
CA SER A 232 -12.77 -26.31 -3.82
C SER A 232 -13.58 -25.93 -5.04
N GLY A 233 -14.53 -26.78 -5.44
CA GLY A 233 -15.41 -26.51 -6.59
C GLY A 233 -15.96 -25.07 -6.57
N ARG A 234 -16.17 -24.50 -7.76
CA ARG A 234 -16.56 -23.09 -8.01
C ARG A 234 -17.24 -22.47 -6.79
N PRO A 235 -16.55 -21.58 -6.05
CA PRO A 235 -17.14 -20.89 -4.92
C PRO A 235 -18.47 -20.24 -5.36
N GLU A 236 -19.49 -20.33 -4.51
CA GLU A 236 -20.65 -19.45 -4.64
C GLU A 236 -20.11 -18.01 -4.73
N GLY A 237 -20.44 -17.27 -5.79
CA GLY A 237 -20.01 -15.88 -5.95
C GLY A 237 -21.04 -14.89 -5.39
N GLY A 238 -20.65 -13.62 -5.32
CA GLY A 238 -21.52 -12.50 -4.93
C GLY A 238 -21.48 -12.18 -3.43
N VAL A 239 -22.16 -11.09 -3.04
CA VAL A 239 -22.12 -10.57 -1.67
C VAL A 239 -22.46 -11.58 -0.56
N SER A 240 -23.37 -12.54 -0.80
CA SER A 240 -23.71 -13.55 0.21
C SER A 240 -22.52 -14.46 0.53
N ALA A 241 -21.73 -14.82 -0.48
CA ALA A 241 -20.52 -15.61 -0.30
C ALA A 241 -19.43 -14.80 0.39
N LEU A 242 -19.26 -13.53 0.02
CA LEU A 242 -18.35 -12.61 0.70
C LEU A 242 -18.67 -12.52 2.20
N ALA A 243 -19.95 -12.35 2.57
CA ALA A 243 -20.38 -12.29 3.96
C ALA A 243 -20.11 -13.59 4.72
N LYS A 244 -20.35 -14.75 4.09
CA LYS A 244 -20.08 -16.08 4.65
C LYS A 244 -18.59 -16.30 4.87
N THR A 245 -17.76 -16.03 3.87
CA THR A 245 -16.30 -16.15 3.95
C THR A 245 -15.71 -15.23 5.00
N THR A 246 -16.18 -13.98 5.06
CA THR A 246 -15.78 -13.02 6.10
C THR A 246 -16.09 -13.57 7.49
N THR A 247 -17.30 -14.13 7.69
CA THR A 247 -17.68 -14.76 8.96
C THR A 247 -16.80 -15.96 9.29
N THR A 248 -16.48 -16.79 8.30
CA THR A 248 -15.57 -17.94 8.45
C THR A 248 -14.16 -17.50 8.86
N PHE A 249 -13.61 -16.45 8.24
CA PHE A 249 -12.29 -15.91 8.57
C PHE A 249 -12.24 -15.41 10.02
N ILE A 250 -13.28 -14.68 10.44
CA ILE A 250 -13.43 -14.22 11.83
C ILE A 250 -13.50 -15.43 12.78
N ALA A 251 -14.34 -16.42 12.48
CA ALA A 251 -14.54 -17.59 13.33
C ALA A 251 -13.29 -18.48 13.42
N ALA A 252 -12.51 -18.57 12.34
CA ALA A 252 -11.25 -19.31 12.29
C ALA A 252 -10.09 -18.59 13.02
N GLY A 253 -10.29 -17.35 13.46
CA GLY A 253 -9.25 -16.57 14.13
C GLY A 253 -8.09 -16.21 13.20
N VAL A 254 -8.38 -15.92 11.93
CA VAL A 254 -7.36 -15.44 10.98
C VAL A 254 -6.74 -14.15 11.53
N ALA A 255 -5.47 -14.24 11.92
CA ALA A 255 -4.77 -13.12 12.58
C ALA A 255 -4.38 -11.98 11.61
N ASN A 256 -4.32 -12.28 10.31
CA ASN A 256 -3.96 -11.32 9.28
C ASN A 256 -5.00 -10.21 9.19
N ARG A 257 -4.57 -8.99 8.88
CA ARG A 257 -5.51 -7.95 8.50
C ARG A 257 -6.18 -8.31 7.18
N PHE A 258 -7.49 -8.16 7.12
CA PHE A 258 -8.24 -8.40 5.90
C PHE A 258 -9.44 -7.46 5.72
N ILE A 259 -9.79 -7.23 4.47
CA ILE A 259 -10.89 -6.38 4.05
C ILE A 259 -11.88 -7.24 3.27
N ALA A 260 -13.15 -7.18 3.63
CA ALA A 260 -14.25 -7.59 2.76
C ALA A 260 -14.69 -6.39 1.93
N LEU A 261 -14.39 -6.40 0.63
CA LEU A 261 -14.65 -5.33 -0.32
C LEU A 261 -15.78 -5.72 -1.26
N ALA A 262 -16.85 -4.93 -1.26
CA ALA A 262 -18.04 -5.19 -2.05
C ALA A 262 -18.33 -4.07 -3.06
N ASP A 263 -19.21 -4.35 -4.01
CA ASP A 263 -19.74 -3.36 -4.94
C ASP A 263 -20.42 -2.21 -4.16
N ASN A 264 -20.43 -1.02 -4.77
CA ASN A 264 -21.11 0.15 -4.22
C ASN A 264 -22.59 0.16 -4.67
N ASP A 265 -23.30 -0.92 -4.37
CA ASP A 265 -24.68 -1.13 -4.80
C ASP A 265 -25.62 -1.49 -3.63
N ARG A 266 -26.93 -1.38 -3.88
CA ARG A 266 -27.95 -1.65 -2.85
C ARG A 266 -27.87 -3.08 -2.30
N PRO A 267 -27.83 -4.14 -3.14
CA PRO A 267 -27.69 -5.52 -2.65
C PRO A 267 -26.49 -5.71 -1.71
N ALA A 268 -25.33 -5.15 -2.07
CA ALA A 268 -24.12 -5.27 -1.29
C ALA A 268 -24.26 -4.60 0.07
N HIS A 269 -24.72 -3.35 0.09
CA HIS A 269 -24.97 -2.59 1.32
C HIS A 269 -25.96 -3.30 2.23
N GLN A 270 -27.06 -3.83 1.70
CA GLN A 270 -28.07 -4.54 2.47
C GLN A 270 -27.56 -5.85 3.07
N ALA A 271 -26.83 -6.65 2.31
CA ALA A 271 -26.32 -7.93 2.78
C ALA A 271 -25.25 -7.77 3.86
N LEU A 272 -24.36 -6.77 3.71
CA LEU A 272 -23.26 -6.54 4.65
C LEU A 272 -23.66 -5.69 5.86
N ALA A 273 -24.79 -4.97 5.81
CA ALA A 273 -25.29 -4.19 6.95
C ALA A 273 -25.46 -5.04 8.22
N LYS A 274 -25.97 -6.26 8.09
CA LYS A 274 -26.14 -7.18 9.23
C LYS A 274 -24.80 -7.58 9.86
N LEU A 275 -23.77 -7.78 9.04
CA LEU A 275 -22.44 -8.16 9.52
C LEU A 275 -21.75 -6.98 10.19
N LYS A 276 -21.84 -5.77 9.60
CA LYS A 276 -21.37 -4.52 10.21
C LYS A 276 -22.04 -4.26 11.56
N ALA A 277 -23.35 -4.45 11.67
CA ALA A 277 -24.11 -4.23 12.90
C ALA A 277 -23.73 -5.18 14.05
N LYS A 278 -23.24 -6.39 13.74
CA LYS A 278 -22.74 -7.33 14.76
C LYS A 278 -21.36 -6.93 15.33
N GLY A 279 -20.67 -6.00 14.69
CA GLY A 279 -19.29 -5.68 14.96
C GLY A 279 -18.34 -6.68 14.31
N VAL A 280 -17.19 -6.19 13.86
CA VAL A 280 -16.09 -7.02 13.34
C VAL A 280 -14.84 -6.79 14.18
N PRO A 281 -13.92 -7.78 14.28
CA PRO A 281 -12.65 -7.61 14.97
C PRO A 281 -11.82 -6.45 14.41
N GLY A 282 -10.91 -5.89 15.22
CA GLY A 282 -10.07 -4.75 14.83
C GLY A 282 -9.19 -4.99 13.58
N HIS A 283 -8.84 -6.25 13.27
CA HIS A 283 -8.09 -6.66 12.08
C HIS A 283 -8.97 -6.94 10.85
N CYS A 284 -10.29 -6.75 10.94
CA CYS A 284 -11.24 -6.92 9.85
C CYS A 284 -11.91 -5.57 9.52
N ARG A 285 -12.09 -5.29 8.22
CA ARG A 285 -12.89 -4.16 7.73
C ARG A 285 -13.85 -4.62 6.65
N ILE A 286 -15.03 -4.00 6.62
CA ILE A 286 -16.04 -4.26 5.58
C ILE A 286 -16.29 -2.95 4.84
N LEU A 287 -15.87 -2.89 3.58
CA LEU A 287 -15.86 -1.69 2.76
C LEU A 287 -16.66 -1.93 1.47
N HIS A 288 -17.04 -0.83 0.83
CA HIS A 288 -17.59 -0.83 -0.52
C HIS A 288 -16.65 -0.03 -1.43
N TYR A 289 -16.77 -0.20 -2.74
CA TYR A 289 -16.12 0.73 -3.66
C TYR A 289 -16.49 2.19 -3.34
N PRO A 290 -15.54 3.13 -3.48
CA PRO A 290 -15.77 4.52 -3.11
C PRO A 290 -16.82 5.18 -4.00
N PRO A 291 -17.53 6.21 -3.51
CA PRO A 291 -18.33 7.03 -4.40
C PRO A 291 -17.45 7.72 -5.44
N LEU A 292 -17.95 7.89 -6.67
CA LEU A 292 -17.26 8.58 -7.75
C LEU A 292 -18.10 9.75 -8.27
N GLN A 293 -17.45 10.85 -8.61
CA GLN A 293 -18.11 12.01 -9.22
C GLN A 293 -18.79 11.66 -10.55
N LEU A 294 -18.18 10.74 -11.33
CA LEU A 294 -18.77 10.21 -12.56
C LEU A 294 -20.13 9.54 -12.32
N LEU A 295 -20.31 8.92 -11.14
CA LEU A 295 -21.50 8.18 -10.78
C LEU A 295 -22.60 9.04 -10.16
N ALA A 296 -22.30 10.29 -9.79
CA ALA A 296 -23.28 11.23 -9.25
C ALA A 296 -24.33 11.69 -10.29
N ALA A 297 -24.01 11.57 -11.58
CA ALA A 297 -24.90 11.89 -12.70
C ALA A 297 -24.62 10.98 -13.90
N TYR A 298 -24.65 9.67 -13.69
CA TYR A 298 -24.40 8.68 -14.74
C TYR A 298 -25.64 8.50 -15.64
N PRO A 299 -25.50 8.29 -16.96
CA PRO A 299 -26.65 8.00 -17.80
C PRO A 299 -27.25 6.64 -17.45
N THR A 300 -28.53 6.61 -17.13
CA THR A 300 -29.25 5.39 -16.74
C THR A 300 -30.45 5.13 -17.65
N LEU A 301 -30.89 3.88 -17.72
CA LEU A 301 -32.12 3.47 -18.38
C LEU A 301 -33.08 2.88 -17.33
N PRO A 302 -33.91 3.72 -16.68
CA PRO A 302 -34.97 3.24 -15.81
C PRO A 302 -35.99 2.38 -16.56
N PRO A 303 -36.77 1.53 -15.85
CA PRO A 303 -37.81 0.73 -16.49
C PRO A 303 -38.80 1.60 -17.28
N GLY A 304 -39.01 1.24 -18.55
CA GLY A 304 -39.94 1.96 -19.45
C GLY A 304 -39.38 3.25 -20.07
N ALA A 305 -38.15 3.65 -19.74
CA ALA A 305 -37.52 4.80 -20.38
C ALA A 305 -37.10 4.48 -21.83
N SER A 306 -37.46 5.36 -22.76
CA SER A 306 -37.04 5.27 -24.17
C SER A 306 -35.70 5.95 -24.44
N ALA A 307 -35.18 6.73 -23.50
CA ALA A 307 -33.93 7.47 -23.60
C ALA A 307 -33.19 7.49 -22.26
N PRO A 308 -31.85 7.62 -22.25
CA PRO A 308 -31.06 7.70 -21.03
C PRO A 308 -31.39 8.95 -20.20
N VAL A 309 -31.46 8.79 -18.87
CA VAL A 309 -31.69 9.86 -17.90
C VAL A 309 -30.52 9.90 -16.92
N PRO A 310 -29.92 11.07 -16.63
CA PRO A 310 -28.86 11.19 -15.64
C PRO A 310 -29.42 10.88 -14.24
N ALA A 311 -28.72 10.04 -13.48
CA ALA A 311 -29.06 9.73 -12.09
C ALA A 311 -27.79 9.51 -11.26
N ASP A 312 -27.88 9.77 -9.95
CA ASP A 312 -26.87 9.34 -9.00
C ASP A 312 -27.02 7.84 -8.75
N VAL A 313 -25.96 7.09 -9.04
CA VAL A 313 -25.92 5.64 -8.88
C VAL A 313 -24.97 5.17 -7.77
N ASN A 314 -24.35 6.11 -7.04
CA ASN A 314 -23.53 5.79 -5.87
C ASN A 314 -24.38 5.13 -4.78
N GLY A 315 -23.90 4.01 -4.23
CA GLY A 315 -24.63 3.25 -3.21
C GLY A 315 -25.86 2.51 -3.72
N SER A 316 -26.22 2.62 -5.01
CA SER A 316 -27.38 1.94 -5.56
C SER A 316 -27.07 0.93 -6.66
N ALA A 317 -26.15 1.25 -7.55
CA ALA A 317 -25.85 0.41 -8.72
C ALA A 317 -24.37 0.46 -9.14
N GLY A 318 -23.46 0.77 -8.21
CA GLY A 318 -22.03 0.89 -8.46
C GLY A 318 -21.31 -0.45 -8.55
N THR A 319 -21.53 -1.22 -9.62
CA THR A 319 -20.80 -2.49 -9.87
C THR A 319 -19.37 -2.25 -10.33
N LEU A 320 -18.48 -3.24 -10.20
CA LEU A 320 -17.09 -3.16 -10.67
C LEU A 320 -16.93 -2.58 -12.09
N GLU A 321 -17.81 -2.92 -13.02
CA GLU A 321 -17.74 -2.44 -14.41
C GLU A 321 -17.69 -0.91 -14.51
N LEU A 322 -18.37 -0.21 -13.60
CA LEU A 322 -18.38 1.26 -13.52
C LEU A 322 -17.07 1.86 -13.00
N TYR A 323 -16.16 1.04 -12.47
CA TYR A 323 -14.84 1.43 -11.95
C TYR A 323 -13.69 1.08 -12.90
N LEU A 324 -13.96 0.49 -14.08
CA LEU A 324 -12.93 0.09 -15.04
C LEU A 324 -12.37 1.26 -15.88
N GLY A 325 -12.89 2.47 -15.67
CA GLY A 325 -12.45 3.71 -16.32
C GLY A 325 -13.46 4.25 -17.33
N ARG A 326 -13.51 5.59 -17.45
CA ARG A 326 -14.41 6.30 -18.37
C ARG A 326 -14.18 5.90 -19.83
N ASP A 327 -12.93 5.66 -20.19
CA ASP A 327 -12.53 5.18 -21.50
C ASP A 327 -13.12 3.80 -21.83
N ILE A 328 -13.27 2.92 -20.84
CA ILE A 328 -13.93 1.63 -21.00
C ILE A 328 -15.46 1.77 -21.10
N LEU A 329 -16.03 2.73 -20.38
CA LEU A 329 -17.47 3.01 -20.35
C LEU A 329 -17.97 3.80 -21.55
N THR A 330 -17.07 4.37 -22.35
CA THR A 330 -17.42 5.18 -23.52
C THR A 330 -17.57 4.28 -24.75
N GLY A 331 -18.74 4.36 -25.39
CA GLY A 331 -19.06 3.66 -26.63
C GLY A 331 -18.39 4.28 -27.86
N PRO A 332 -18.50 3.64 -29.04
CA PRO A 332 -17.94 4.15 -30.29
C PRO A 332 -18.48 5.52 -30.72
N ASP A 333 -19.65 5.91 -30.22
CA ASP A 333 -20.29 7.20 -30.46
C ASP A 333 -19.77 8.33 -29.53
N GLY A 334 -18.76 8.03 -28.71
CA GLY A 334 -18.18 8.97 -27.75
C GLY A 334 -19.05 9.23 -26.53
N ARG A 335 -20.16 8.49 -26.35
CA ARG A 335 -21.06 8.64 -25.21
C ARG A 335 -20.86 7.50 -24.21
N LEU A 336 -21.16 7.77 -22.95
CA LEU A 336 -21.18 6.74 -21.92
C LEU A 336 -22.29 5.73 -22.20
N VAL A 337 -21.97 4.45 -22.05
CA VAL A 337 -22.94 3.36 -22.14
C VAL A 337 -23.95 3.52 -20.99
N PRO A 338 -25.24 3.70 -21.27
CA PRO A 338 -26.24 3.86 -20.23
C PRO A 338 -26.37 2.61 -19.35
N LEU A 339 -26.56 2.81 -18.05
CA LEU A 339 -26.74 1.73 -17.07
C LEU A 339 -28.22 1.35 -16.94
N PRO A 340 -28.64 0.12 -17.30
CA PRO A 340 -30.00 -0.35 -17.05
C PRO A 340 -30.30 -0.44 -15.56
N LEU A 341 -31.44 0.11 -15.14
CA LEU A 341 -31.92 0.02 -13.76
C LEU A 341 -33.22 -0.79 -13.69
N ASN A 342 -33.41 -1.50 -12.59
CA ASN A 342 -34.69 -2.10 -12.24
C ASN A 342 -35.59 -1.10 -11.48
N ALA A 343 -36.83 -1.50 -11.16
CA ALA A 343 -37.79 -0.65 -10.45
C ALA A 343 -37.33 -0.27 -9.03
N ALA A 344 -36.47 -1.08 -8.42
CA ALA A 344 -35.84 -0.80 -7.13
C ALA A 344 -34.57 0.06 -7.27
N GLY A 345 -34.26 0.55 -8.48
CA GLY A 345 -33.10 1.37 -8.83
C GLY A 345 -31.73 0.70 -8.64
N ALA A 346 -31.69 -0.62 -8.48
CA ALA A 346 -30.46 -1.40 -8.62
C ALA A 346 -30.22 -1.66 -10.11
N GLY A 347 -28.96 -1.73 -10.52
CA GLY A 347 -28.60 -1.75 -11.93
C GLY A 347 -27.35 -2.57 -12.21
N GLY A 348 -27.18 -2.91 -13.48
CA GLY A 348 -26.04 -3.68 -13.96
C GLY A 348 -26.10 -3.83 -15.47
N PHE A 349 -24.94 -4.00 -16.08
CA PHE A 349 -24.85 -4.26 -17.51
C PHE A 349 -25.28 -5.68 -17.85
N ALA A 350 -25.82 -5.89 -19.04
CA ALA A 350 -26.11 -7.23 -19.54
C ALA A 350 -24.81 -8.06 -19.62
N SER A 351 -24.90 -9.38 -19.44
CA SER A 351 -23.72 -10.25 -19.37
C SER A 351 -22.76 -10.11 -20.55
N LYS A 352 -23.29 -9.87 -21.76
CA LYS A 352 -22.49 -9.64 -22.96
C LYS A 352 -21.68 -8.34 -22.88
N ASP A 353 -22.31 -7.26 -22.43
CA ASP A 353 -21.68 -5.94 -22.33
C ASP A 353 -20.67 -5.91 -21.19
N LYS A 354 -21.02 -6.53 -20.05
CA LYS A 354 -20.10 -6.75 -18.93
C LYS A 354 -18.83 -7.46 -19.39
N LYS A 355 -18.96 -8.60 -20.08
CA LYS A 355 -17.81 -9.34 -20.61
C LYS A 355 -16.98 -8.48 -21.58
N ALA A 356 -17.64 -7.74 -22.48
CA ALA A 356 -16.93 -6.87 -23.42
C ALA A 356 -16.15 -5.75 -22.72
N MET A 357 -16.71 -5.15 -21.65
CA MET A 357 -16.02 -4.14 -20.82
C MET A 357 -14.81 -4.74 -20.11
N GLN A 358 -14.96 -5.91 -19.50
CA GLN A 358 -13.88 -6.63 -18.83
C GLN A 358 -12.76 -6.99 -19.81
N ASP A 359 -13.09 -7.55 -20.98
CA ASP A 359 -12.11 -7.90 -22.01
C ASP A 359 -11.36 -6.66 -22.52
N ARG A 360 -12.02 -5.50 -22.67
CA ARG A 360 -11.37 -4.23 -23.03
C ARG A 360 -10.41 -3.77 -21.93
N PHE A 361 -10.85 -3.83 -20.68
CA PHE A 361 -10.04 -3.43 -19.53
C PHE A 361 -8.83 -4.34 -19.34
N GLU A 362 -8.98 -5.64 -19.57
CA GLU A 362 -7.86 -6.60 -19.53
C GLU A 362 -6.80 -6.26 -20.57
N ARG A 363 -7.20 -5.96 -21.81
CA ARG A 363 -6.28 -5.52 -22.86
C ARG A 363 -5.59 -4.20 -22.51
N LYS A 364 -6.32 -3.25 -21.93
CA LYS A 364 -5.76 -1.99 -21.43
C LYS A 364 -4.68 -2.24 -20.37
N CYS A 365 -4.94 -3.16 -19.43
CA CYS A 365 -3.93 -3.55 -18.43
C CYS A 365 -2.72 -4.25 -19.06
N ASP A 366 -2.93 -5.18 -20.00
CA ASP A 366 -1.83 -5.89 -20.68
C ASP A 366 -0.92 -4.92 -21.45
N ALA A 367 -1.53 -3.97 -22.17
CA ALA A 367 -0.79 -2.93 -22.89
C ALA A 367 0.03 -2.07 -21.93
N ALA A 368 -0.56 -1.65 -20.79
CA ALA A 368 0.14 -0.86 -19.79
C ALA A 368 1.29 -1.62 -19.12
N LEU A 369 1.11 -2.90 -18.80
CA LEU A 369 2.17 -3.74 -18.22
C LEU A 369 3.31 -4.02 -19.20
N ALA A 370 3.02 -4.07 -20.51
CA ALA A 370 4.04 -4.25 -21.54
C ALA A 370 4.88 -2.98 -21.81
N ALA A 371 4.35 -1.80 -21.50
CA ALA A 371 4.97 -0.50 -21.80
C ALA A 371 6.03 -0.02 -20.78
N ALA A 372 6.59 -0.93 -19.97
CA ALA A 372 7.52 -0.71 -18.85
C ALA A 372 8.16 0.69 -18.73
N GLY A 373 7.80 1.43 -17.67
CA GLY A 373 8.51 2.64 -17.22
C GLY A 373 7.86 3.98 -17.54
N THR A 374 6.66 4.01 -18.14
CA THR A 374 5.87 5.23 -18.34
C THR A 374 4.61 5.25 -17.49
N ASP A 375 4.07 6.44 -17.22
CA ASP A 375 2.74 6.58 -16.62
C ASP A 375 1.71 5.88 -17.51
N PRO A 376 0.86 4.98 -16.95
CA PRO A 376 -0.03 4.19 -17.77
C PRO A 376 -1.09 5.08 -18.41
N GLU A 377 -1.15 5.06 -19.75
CA GLU A 377 -2.17 5.79 -20.50
C GLU A 377 -3.60 5.31 -20.16
N GLY A 378 -4.56 6.21 -20.29
CA GLY A 378 -5.99 5.95 -20.05
C GLY A 378 -6.46 6.35 -18.64
N ASP A 379 -7.77 6.15 -18.40
CA ASP A 379 -8.39 6.55 -17.13
C ASP A 379 -8.28 5.44 -16.08
N TRP A 380 -7.48 5.69 -15.04
CA TRP A 380 -7.28 4.78 -13.91
C TRP A 380 -7.85 5.34 -12.60
N SER A 381 -8.55 6.47 -12.63
CA SER A 381 -8.95 7.23 -11.44
C SER A 381 -9.80 6.42 -10.47
N ALA A 382 -10.77 5.67 -10.98
CA ALA A 382 -11.65 4.82 -10.18
C ALA A 382 -10.92 3.64 -9.51
N VAL A 383 -9.99 2.99 -10.23
CA VAL A 383 -9.13 1.94 -9.66
C VAL A 383 -8.24 2.53 -8.57
N ARG A 384 -7.63 3.68 -8.82
CA ARG A 384 -6.79 4.37 -7.82
C ARG A 384 -7.58 4.64 -6.55
N ALA A 385 -8.80 5.16 -6.67
CA ALA A 385 -9.69 5.38 -5.54
C ALA A 385 -10.01 4.08 -4.77
N ILE A 386 -10.21 2.94 -5.47
CA ILE A 386 -10.41 1.65 -4.80
C ILE A 386 -9.18 1.23 -4.01
N ILE A 387 -7.98 1.34 -4.59
CA ILE A 387 -6.73 0.97 -3.91
C ILE A 387 -6.47 1.90 -2.72
N ASP A 388 -6.73 3.20 -2.85
CA ASP A 388 -6.61 4.17 -1.75
C ASP A 388 -7.54 3.79 -0.58
N VAL A 389 -8.80 3.42 -0.85
CA VAL A 389 -9.72 2.92 0.18
C VAL A 389 -9.20 1.65 0.86
N ILE A 390 -8.56 0.76 0.10
CA ILE A 390 -7.95 -0.47 0.65
C ILE A 390 -6.79 -0.13 1.60
N LEU A 391 -5.89 0.76 1.19
CA LEU A 391 -4.73 1.16 2.00
C LEU A 391 -5.15 1.84 3.31
N HIS A 392 -6.13 2.73 3.23
CA HIS A 392 -6.58 3.54 4.36
C HIS A 392 -7.71 2.89 5.18
N ALA A 393 -8.04 1.63 4.89
CA ALA A 393 -9.10 0.87 5.57
C ALA A 393 -8.98 0.82 7.10
N PHE A 394 -7.75 0.84 7.60
CA PHE A 394 -7.41 0.68 9.02
C PHE A 394 -6.96 1.98 9.70
N ASP A 395 -7.04 3.12 9.00
CA ASP A 395 -6.83 4.40 9.65
C ASP A 395 -7.87 4.59 10.76
N GLN A 396 -7.47 5.27 11.84
CA GLN A 396 -8.42 5.59 12.89
C GLN A 396 -9.49 6.51 12.28
N PRO A 397 -10.79 6.30 12.57
CA PRO A 397 -11.76 7.32 12.22
C PRO A 397 -11.34 8.62 12.92
N PRO A 398 -11.42 9.78 12.24
CA PRO A 398 -11.12 11.05 12.90
C PRO A 398 -11.98 11.17 14.17
N ALA A 399 -11.31 11.48 15.28
CA ALA A 399 -11.92 11.58 16.61
C ALA A 399 -13.05 12.60 16.68
#